data_AF-A0A3M1Q0F2-F1
#
_entry.id   AF-A0A3M1Q0F2-F1
#
_cell.length_a   1.000
_cell.length_b   1.000
_cell.length_c   1.000
_cell.angle_alpha   90.00
_cell.angle_beta   90.00
_cell.angle_gamma   90.00
#
_symmetry.space_group_name_H-M   'P 1'
#
loop_
_entity.id
_entity.type
_entity.pdbx_description
1 polymer ?
#
loop_
_entity_poly.entity_id
_entity_poly.type
_entity_poly.pdbx_seq_one_letter_code
_entity_poly.pdbx_strand_id
1 'polypeptide(L)'
;MTTHASPISTAGTGVFRRWARRALAGALVASCLLAVIALVLAWRQSAAVGTLFADLDRWERAYPARGPDAAALRIEELASRLGAELAPPRAEGRAAADPAAAEEFAFAAGVAAEYLLRQLGREDAAIDPPDAALVSFLDRRAADLDALVAALADGPVPRWERRIEGIESVIAPRLIALMKLEHLLGVRTLTALRRGDRAAALRDLRAFDRLLASLDGEPLLIDQLMVLALERRRLALLRRLPEIPVALIRRRDPAALRTMIDEALRFETASQAILARDLARVSRSGFEDRLIDPVRFPLTRWYARMCLYDGALAFERRRRQVGARAMSCLAVREDPKLSAP
;
A
#
# COMPACT_ATOMS: atom_id res chain seq x y z
N MET A 1 -28.41 76.33 41.26
CA MET A 1 -28.19 75.32 40.21
C MET A 1 -29.00 74.09 40.57
N THR A 2 -30.23 74.01 40.07
CA THR A 2 -31.16 72.90 40.30
C THR A 2 -31.13 71.98 39.07
N THR A 3 -30.52 70.81 39.23
CA THR A 3 -30.46 69.76 38.21
C THR A 3 -31.82 69.07 38.13
N HIS A 4 -32.56 69.32 37.04
CA HIS A 4 -33.76 68.56 36.71
C HIS A 4 -33.35 67.16 36.25
N ALA A 5 -33.59 66.15 37.09
CA ALA A 5 -33.50 64.75 36.70
C ALA A 5 -34.75 64.38 35.89
N SER A 6 -34.59 64.17 34.58
CA SER A 6 -35.66 63.67 33.72
C SER A 6 -36.00 62.22 34.09
N PRO A 7 -37.29 61.87 34.25
CA PRO A 7 -37.69 60.50 34.50
C PRO A 7 -37.40 59.64 33.26
N ILE A 8 -36.47 58.69 33.41
CA ILE A 8 -36.15 57.71 32.37
C ILE A 8 -37.38 56.82 32.16
N SER A 9 -38.01 56.96 31.00
CA SER A 9 -39.16 56.17 30.56
C SER A 9 -38.81 54.67 30.56
N THR A 10 -39.44 53.90 31.43
CA THR A 10 -39.27 52.44 31.58
C THR A 10 -40.10 51.63 30.56
N ALA A 11 -40.87 52.30 29.68
CA ALA A 11 -41.80 51.68 28.74
C ALA A 11 -41.12 50.84 27.63
N GLY A 12 -39.81 51.03 27.38
CA GLY A 12 -39.06 50.29 26.36
C GLY A 12 -38.62 48.87 26.76
N THR A 13 -38.66 48.52 28.06
CA THR A 13 -38.02 47.29 28.56
C THR A 13 -38.82 46.00 28.24
N GLY A 14 -40.14 46.11 28.08
CA GLY A 14 -41.03 44.96 27.84
C GLY A 14 -40.98 44.40 26.41
N VAL A 15 -40.69 45.24 25.41
CA VAL A 15 -40.56 44.80 24.01
C VAL A 15 -39.22 44.07 23.82
N PHE A 16 -38.14 44.63 24.37
CA PHE A 16 -36.81 44.02 24.32
C PHE A 16 -36.76 42.64 25.00
N ARG A 17 -37.35 42.48 26.19
CA ARG A 17 -37.43 41.18 26.89
C ARG A 17 -38.23 40.11 26.14
N ARG A 18 -39.23 40.50 25.33
CA ARG A 18 -39.99 39.55 24.51
C ARG A 18 -39.21 39.13 23.26
N TRP A 19 -38.50 40.07 22.64
CA TRP A 19 -37.58 39.78 21.53
C TRP A 19 -36.42 38.88 21.96
N ALA A 20 -35.75 39.20 23.07
CA ALA A 20 -34.65 38.41 23.61
C ALA A 20 -35.06 36.97 23.95
N ARG A 21 -36.25 36.77 24.55
CA ARG A 21 -36.78 35.42 24.83
C ARG A 21 -37.08 34.61 23.56
N ARG A 22 -37.63 35.25 22.51
CA ARG A 22 -37.88 34.59 21.22
C ARG A 22 -36.58 34.23 20.51
N ALA A 23 -35.58 35.10 20.54
CA ALA A 23 -34.26 34.84 19.95
C ALA A 23 -33.56 33.68 20.67
N LEU A 24 -33.59 33.65 22.00
CA LEU A 24 -33.00 32.57 22.80
C LEU A 24 -33.71 31.23 22.54
N ALA A 25 -35.04 31.23 22.50
CA ALA A 25 -35.83 30.04 22.17
C ALA A 25 -35.52 29.52 20.76
N GLY A 26 -35.39 30.42 19.78
CA GLY A 26 -34.99 30.07 18.42
C GLY A 26 -33.59 29.45 18.34
N ALA A 27 -32.62 30.02 19.08
CA ALA A 27 -31.26 29.50 19.15
C ALA A 27 -31.20 28.10 19.79
N LEU A 28 -31.99 27.86 20.85
CA LEU A 28 -32.08 26.54 21.49
C LEU A 28 -32.69 25.50 20.55
N VAL A 29 -33.78 25.83 19.86
CA VAL A 29 -34.41 24.92 18.88
C VAL A 29 -33.45 24.60 17.73
N ALA A 30 -32.75 25.60 17.20
CA ALA A 30 -31.73 25.40 16.16
C ALA A 30 -30.59 24.50 16.65
N SER A 31 -30.11 24.71 17.88
CA SER A 31 -29.06 23.87 18.49
C SER A 31 -29.52 22.41 18.68
N CYS A 32 -30.75 22.20 19.18
CA CYS A 32 -31.33 20.86 19.31
C CYS A 32 -31.49 20.18 17.94
N LEU A 33 -31.94 20.89 16.91
CA LEU A 33 -32.05 20.35 15.55
C LEU A 33 -30.69 19.95 14.98
N LEU A 34 -29.67 20.79 15.16
CA LEU A 34 -28.30 20.46 14.74
C LEU A 34 -27.76 19.24 15.48
N ALA A 35 -28.03 19.12 16.79
CA ALA A 35 -27.62 17.96 17.58
C ALA A 35 -28.31 16.66 17.09
N VAL A 36 -29.61 16.72 16.77
CA VAL A 36 -30.35 15.57 16.21
C VAL A 36 -29.82 15.20 14.82
N ILE A 37 -29.56 16.19 13.95
CA ILE A 37 -28.97 15.95 12.62
C ILE A 37 -27.58 15.29 12.78
N ALA A 38 -26.74 15.81 13.66
CA ALA A 38 -25.43 15.24 13.94
C ALA A 38 -25.53 13.79 14.47
N LEU A 39 -26.49 13.52 15.36
CA LEU A 39 -26.73 12.17 15.89
C LEU A 39 -27.22 11.20 14.81
N VAL A 40 -28.16 11.62 13.95
CA VAL A 40 -28.65 10.81 12.83
C VAL A 40 -27.53 10.54 11.83
N LEU A 41 -26.71 11.54 11.51
CA LEU A 41 -25.53 11.36 10.66
C LEU A 41 -24.55 10.37 11.31
N ALA A 42 -24.23 10.53 12.60
CA ALA A 42 -23.37 9.61 13.32
C ALA A 42 -23.94 8.18 13.40
N TRP A 43 -25.26 8.02 13.52
CA TRP A 43 -25.93 6.72 13.55
C TRP A 43 -25.93 6.06 12.17
N ARG A 44 -26.27 6.78 11.10
CA ARG A 44 -26.18 6.27 9.72
C ARG A 44 -24.76 5.89 9.35
N GLN A 45 -23.79 6.71 9.77
CA GLN A 45 -22.38 6.39 9.65
C GLN A 45 -22.05 5.12 10.44
N SER A 46 -22.53 4.98 11.67
CA SER A 46 -22.31 3.78 12.50
C SER A 46 -22.95 2.51 11.93
N ALA A 47 -24.11 2.60 11.28
CA ALA A 47 -24.76 1.48 10.61
C ALA A 47 -23.98 1.03 9.36
N ALA A 48 -23.51 1.98 8.55
CA ALA A 48 -22.59 1.69 7.44
C ALA A 48 -21.25 1.12 7.91
N VAL A 49 -20.81 1.51 9.12
CA VAL A 49 -19.63 0.92 9.77
C VAL A 49 -19.94 -0.49 10.30
N GLY A 50 -21.14 -0.75 10.79
CA GLY A 50 -21.58 -2.09 11.21
C GLY A 50 -21.47 -3.11 10.08
N THR A 51 -21.82 -2.73 8.84
CA THR A 51 -21.60 -3.58 7.66
C THR A 51 -20.12 -3.77 7.33
N LEU A 52 -19.27 -2.76 7.54
CA LEU A 52 -17.80 -2.89 7.37
C LEU A 52 -17.19 -3.82 8.42
N PHE A 53 -17.74 -3.84 9.64
CA PHE A 53 -17.28 -4.74 10.70
C PHE A 53 -17.72 -6.19 10.49
N ALA A 54 -18.92 -6.42 9.94
CA ALA A 54 -19.37 -7.77 9.57
C ALA A 54 -18.49 -8.40 8.47
N ASP A 55 -17.83 -7.59 7.64
CA ASP A 55 -16.85 -8.05 6.66
C ASP A 55 -15.51 -8.48 7.29
N LEU A 56 -15.22 -8.15 8.56
CA LEU A 56 -13.94 -8.50 9.18
C LEU A 56 -13.76 -9.99 9.42
N ASP A 57 -14.75 -10.66 10.01
CA ASP A 57 -14.69 -12.11 10.25
C ASP A 57 -14.56 -12.88 8.92
N ARG A 58 -15.05 -12.29 7.83
CA ARG A 58 -14.85 -12.82 6.48
C ARG A 58 -13.38 -12.68 6.06
N TRP A 59 -12.77 -11.51 6.24
CA TRP A 59 -11.39 -11.27 5.82
C TRP A 59 -10.37 -12.02 6.68
N GLU A 60 -10.58 -12.12 8.00
CA GLU A 60 -9.73 -12.94 8.88
C GLU A 60 -9.77 -14.43 8.48
N ARG A 61 -10.95 -14.93 8.08
CA ARG A 61 -11.09 -16.30 7.56
C ARG A 61 -10.49 -16.48 6.16
N ALA A 62 -10.66 -15.51 5.28
CA ALA A 62 -10.13 -15.56 3.92
C ALA A 62 -8.59 -15.42 3.89
N TYR A 63 -8.04 -14.63 4.81
CA TYR A 63 -6.63 -14.31 4.89
C TYR A 63 -6.12 -14.47 6.33
N PRO A 64 -6.05 -15.70 6.85
CA PRO A 64 -5.58 -15.94 8.20
C PRO A 64 -4.15 -15.43 8.37
N ALA A 65 -3.84 -14.94 9.58
CA ALA A 65 -2.49 -14.61 9.96
C ALA A 65 -1.58 -15.83 9.78
N ARG A 66 -0.39 -15.61 9.26
CA ARG A 66 0.58 -16.67 9.01
C ARG A 66 1.99 -16.18 9.20
N GLY A 67 2.83 -17.08 9.70
CA GLY A 67 4.27 -16.90 9.64
C GLY A 67 4.80 -17.08 8.22
N PRO A 68 6.04 -16.64 7.99
CA PRO A 68 6.76 -16.87 6.74
C PRO A 68 7.18 -18.34 6.63
N ASP A 69 7.20 -18.87 5.42
CA ASP A 69 7.66 -20.23 5.16
C ASP A 69 9.19 -20.35 5.03
N ALA A 70 9.67 -21.60 4.91
CA ALA A 70 11.11 -21.88 4.78
C ALA A 70 11.72 -21.24 3.52
N ALA A 71 10.95 -21.11 2.44
CA ALA A 71 11.41 -20.43 1.23
C ALA A 71 11.59 -18.93 1.48
N ALA A 72 10.60 -18.26 2.07
CA ALA A 72 10.69 -16.85 2.45
C ALA A 72 11.89 -16.58 3.39
N LEU A 73 12.07 -17.42 4.41
CA LEU A 73 13.22 -17.36 5.31
C LEU A 73 14.56 -17.45 4.57
N ARG A 74 14.69 -18.40 3.64
CA ARG A 74 15.91 -18.56 2.84
C ARG A 74 16.15 -17.36 1.93
N ILE A 75 15.09 -16.79 1.33
CA ILE A 75 15.21 -15.61 0.49
C ILE A 75 15.59 -14.38 1.32
N GLU A 76 15.05 -14.22 2.53
CA GLU A 76 15.48 -13.15 3.45
C GLU A 76 16.97 -13.24 3.79
N GLU A 77 17.47 -14.44 4.08
CA GLU A 77 18.88 -14.65 4.37
C GLU A 77 19.77 -14.32 3.17
N LEU A 78 19.40 -14.76 1.96
CA LEU A 78 20.19 -14.48 0.75
C LEU A 78 20.12 -12.99 0.37
N ALA A 79 18.94 -12.37 0.53
CA ALA A 79 18.74 -10.96 0.29
C ALA A 79 19.53 -10.08 1.28
N SER A 80 19.61 -10.47 2.55
CA SER A 80 20.33 -9.68 3.56
C SER A 80 21.83 -9.61 3.28
N ARG A 81 22.44 -10.66 2.72
CA ARG A 81 23.84 -10.67 2.25
C ARG A 81 24.11 -9.66 1.15
N LEU A 82 23.09 -9.37 0.34
CA LEU A 82 23.14 -8.33 -0.69
C LEU A 82 22.91 -6.93 -0.14
N GLY A 83 22.46 -6.78 1.12
CA GLY A 83 22.04 -5.50 1.69
C GLY A 83 20.52 -5.24 1.62
N ALA A 84 19.72 -6.21 1.16
CA ALA A 84 18.28 -6.08 1.04
C ALA A 84 17.56 -6.67 2.26
N GLU A 85 16.93 -5.81 3.06
CA GLU A 85 16.18 -6.23 4.23
C GLU A 85 14.71 -6.52 3.87
N LEU A 86 14.39 -7.80 3.71
CA LEU A 86 13.04 -8.30 3.42
C LEU A 86 12.23 -8.61 4.69
N ALA A 87 12.92 -8.87 5.80
CA ALA A 87 12.29 -9.15 7.08
C ALA A 87 11.64 -7.87 7.67
N PRO A 88 10.57 -8.02 8.48
CA PRO A 88 10.03 -6.89 9.21
C PRO A 88 11.06 -6.31 10.19
N PRO A 89 11.11 -4.98 10.38
CA PRO A 89 12.01 -4.37 11.34
C PRO A 89 11.80 -4.96 12.75
N ARG A 90 12.88 -5.31 13.43
CA ARG A 90 12.88 -5.87 14.81
C ARG A 90 12.25 -7.25 14.94
N ALA A 91 12.07 -8.00 13.85
CA ALA A 91 11.66 -9.39 13.95
C ALA A 91 12.83 -10.23 14.51
N GLU A 92 12.66 -10.76 15.72
CA GLU A 92 13.69 -11.55 16.41
C GLU A 92 14.05 -12.80 15.60
N GLY A 93 15.36 -13.10 15.52
CA GLY A 93 15.87 -14.26 14.81
C GLY A 93 15.76 -14.20 13.29
N ARG A 94 15.41 -13.04 12.70
CA ARG A 94 15.42 -12.84 11.24
C ARG A 94 16.75 -12.32 10.75
N ALA A 95 17.05 -12.64 9.50
CA ALA A 95 18.24 -12.12 8.84
C ALA A 95 18.12 -10.60 8.66
N ALA A 96 19.11 -9.88 9.14
CA ALA A 96 19.27 -8.44 8.96
C ALA A 96 20.47 -8.18 8.05
N ALA A 97 20.38 -7.13 7.23
CA ALA A 97 21.49 -6.69 6.40
C ALA A 97 22.53 -5.92 7.25
N ASP A 98 23.80 -6.06 6.88
CA ASP A 98 24.84 -5.15 7.38
C ASP A 98 24.55 -3.71 6.90
N PRO A 99 24.66 -2.68 7.76
CA PRO A 99 24.32 -1.31 7.37
C PRO A 99 25.10 -0.77 6.16
N ALA A 100 26.40 -1.11 6.04
CA ALA A 100 27.20 -0.66 4.90
C ALA A 100 26.78 -1.39 3.62
N ALA A 101 26.49 -2.70 3.71
CA ALA A 101 25.92 -3.44 2.59
C ALA A 101 24.53 -2.89 2.18
N ALA A 102 23.70 -2.48 3.14
CA ALA A 102 22.38 -1.91 2.87
C ALA A 102 22.46 -0.56 2.14
N GLU A 103 23.41 0.30 2.49
CA GLU A 103 23.67 1.55 1.77
C GLU A 103 24.19 1.28 0.34
N GLU A 104 25.16 0.38 0.19
CA GLU A 104 25.71 -0.01 -1.12
C GLU A 104 24.58 -0.56 -2.02
N PHE A 105 23.75 -1.44 -1.48
CA PHE A 105 22.59 -2.00 -2.16
C PHE A 105 21.57 -0.95 -2.57
N ALA A 106 21.22 -0.03 -1.66
CA ALA A 106 20.27 1.03 -1.93
C ALA A 106 20.75 1.94 -3.06
N PHE A 107 22.04 2.29 -3.07
CA PHE A 107 22.65 3.05 -4.15
C PHE A 107 22.59 2.27 -5.49
N ALA A 108 23.07 1.03 -5.51
CA ALA A 108 23.05 0.19 -6.71
C ALA A 108 21.65 -0.03 -7.27
N ALA A 109 20.65 -0.26 -6.41
CA ALA A 109 19.26 -0.42 -6.80
C ALA A 109 18.64 0.86 -7.36
N GLY A 110 19.06 2.04 -6.90
CA GLY A 110 18.68 3.33 -7.46
C GLY A 110 19.20 3.51 -8.89
N VAL A 111 20.50 3.28 -9.10
CA VAL A 111 21.13 3.31 -10.43
C VAL A 111 20.50 2.26 -11.37
N ALA A 112 20.20 1.06 -10.85
CA ALA A 112 19.52 0.01 -11.60
C ALA A 112 18.10 0.43 -12.03
N ALA A 113 17.35 1.13 -11.18
CA ALA A 113 16.01 1.61 -11.50
C ALA A 113 16.04 2.60 -12.67
N GLU A 114 16.96 3.57 -12.65
CA GLU A 114 17.13 4.57 -13.70
C GLU A 114 17.55 3.93 -15.03
N TYR A 115 18.51 3.01 -14.98
CA TYR A 115 18.93 2.24 -16.14
C TYR A 115 17.76 1.47 -16.75
N LEU A 116 16.97 0.76 -15.93
CA LEU A 116 15.82 0.00 -16.41
C LEU A 116 14.75 0.88 -17.03
N LEU A 117 14.40 2.00 -16.38
CA LEU A 117 13.41 2.93 -16.93
C LEU A 117 13.84 3.44 -18.31
N ARG A 118 15.13 3.81 -18.45
CA ARG A 118 15.70 4.22 -19.73
C ARG A 118 15.65 3.12 -20.77
N GLN A 119 16.13 1.91 -20.45
CA GLN A 119 16.18 0.80 -21.43
C GLN A 119 14.79 0.34 -21.83
N LEU A 120 13.89 0.14 -20.87
CA LEU A 120 12.55 -0.41 -21.13
C LEU A 120 11.60 0.59 -21.78
N GLY A 121 11.92 1.89 -21.74
CA GLY A 121 11.19 2.93 -22.45
C GLY A 121 11.50 3.04 -23.95
N ARG A 122 12.56 2.38 -24.45
CA ARG A 122 12.94 2.42 -25.87
C ARG A 122 12.04 1.51 -26.72
N GLU A 123 11.80 1.88 -27.98
CA GLU A 123 11.07 1.03 -28.93
C GLU A 123 11.97 0.02 -29.67
N ASP A 124 13.25 0.36 -29.86
CA ASP A 124 14.23 -0.53 -30.49
C ASP A 124 14.63 -1.70 -29.57
N ALA A 125 15.28 -2.72 -30.15
CA ALA A 125 15.77 -3.89 -29.41
C ALA A 125 17.20 -3.71 -28.86
N ALA A 126 17.82 -2.53 -29.05
CA ALA A 126 19.18 -2.29 -28.56
C ALA A 126 19.20 -2.27 -27.03
N ILE A 127 20.30 -2.79 -26.45
CA ILE A 127 20.53 -2.79 -25.00
C ILE A 127 21.87 -2.10 -24.73
N ASP A 128 21.83 -0.93 -24.12
CA ASP A 128 23.04 -0.18 -23.76
C ASP A 128 23.77 -0.84 -22.58
N PRO A 129 25.10 -0.65 -22.42
CA PRO A 129 25.79 -1.00 -21.19
C PRO A 129 25.16 -0.32 -19.95
N PRO A 130 25.07 -1.03 -18.81
CA PRO A 130 24.83 -0.39 -17.51
C PRO A 130 26.01 0.50 -17.10
N ASP A 131 25.76 1.41 -16.16
CA ASP A 131 26.80 2.27 -15.61
C ASP A 131 27.90 1.47 -14.92
N ALA A 132 29.15 1.95 -14.99
CA ALA A 132 30.32 1.23 -14.48
C ALA A 132 30.21 0.89 -12.98
N ALA A 133 29.60 1.77 -12.18
CA ALA A 133 29.35 1.53 -10.76
C ALA A 133 28.39 0.34 -10.54
N LEU A 134 27.33 0.24 -11.36
CA LEU A 134 26.38 -0.86 -11.29
C LEU A 134 26.99 -2.18 -11.78
N VAL A 135 27.77 -2.15 -12.86
CA VAL A 135 28.54 -3.33 -13.32
C VAL A 135 29.47 -3.82 -12.21
N SER A 136 30.23 -2.91 -11.60
CA SER A 136 31.16 -3.23 -10.52
C SER A 136 30.44 -3.83 -9.30
N PHE A 137 29.26 -3.33 -8.95
CA PHE A 137 28.42 -3.92 -7.90
C PHE A 137 27.95 -5.33 -8.26
N LEU A 138 27.42 -5.53 -9.47
CA LEU A 138 26.93 -6.83 -9.94
C LEU A 138 28.05 -7.88 -9.97
N ASP A 139 29.26 -7.50 -10.38
CA ASP A 139 30.41 -8.38 -10.42
C ASP A 139 30.89 -8.76 -9.00
N ARG A 140 30.98 -7.78 -8.07
CA ARG A 140 31.34 -8.05 -6.66
C ARG A 140 30.32 -8.96 -5.95
N ARG A 141 29.03 -8.80 -6.26
CA ARG A 141 27.92 -9.53 -5.63
C ARG A 141 27.46 -10.73 -6.46
N ALA A 142 28.21 -11.15 -7.48
CA ALA A 142 27.78 -12.18 -8.43
C ALA A 142 27.38 -13.48 -7.73
N ALA A 143 28.21 -13.98 -6.80
CA ALA A 143 27.94 -15.23 -6.09
C ALA A 143 26.66 -15.18 -5.23
N ASP A 144 26.44 -14.08 -4.51
CA ASP A 144 25.23 -13.89 -3.69
C ASP A 144 23.98 -13.75 -4.57
N LEU A 145 24.08 -13.01 -5.69
CA LEU A 145 23.00 -12.88 -6.66
C LEU A 145 22.67 -14.22 -7.32
N ASP A 146 23.67 -15.02 -7.69
CA ASP A 146 23.48 -16.33 -8.29
C ASP A 146 22.81 -17.30 -7.31
N ALA A 147 23.19 -17.26 -6.03
CA ALA A 147 22.55 -18.03 -4.97
C ALA A 147 21.08 -17.62 -4.77
N LEU A 148 20.79 -16.30 -4.77
CA LEU A 148 19.43 -15.78 -4.70
C LEU A 148 18.60 -16.21 -5.91
N VAL A 149 19.14 -16.06 -7.13
CA VAL A 149 18.47 -16.46 -8.37
C VAL A 149 18.20 -17.95 -8.37
N ALA A 150 19.14 -18.79 -7.93
CA ALA A 150 18.93 -20.22 -7.83
C ALA A 150 17.80 -20.57 -6.84
N ALA A 151 17.80 -19.93 -5.67
CA ALA A 151 16.75 -20.16 -4.67
C ALA A 151 15.36 -19.71 -5.16
N LEU A 152 15.27 -18.59 -5.89
CA LEU A 152 14.01 -18.10 -6.45
C LEU A 152 13.54 -18.93 -7.64
N ALA A 153 14.41 -19.17 -8.62
CA ALA A 153 14.04 -19.80 -9.89
C ALA A 153 13.70 -21.28 -9.75
N ASP A 154 14.48 -22.00 -8.92
CA ASP A 154 14.38 -23.46 -8.79
C ASP A 154 13.66 -23.89 -7.50
N GLY A 155 13.45 -22.97 -6.55
CA GLY A 155 12.81 -23.25 -5.27
C GLY A 155 11.28 -23.11 -5.27
N PRO A 156 10.64 -23.35 -4.09
CA PRO A 156 9.25 -23.04 -3.88
C PRO A 156 9.02 -21.51 -3.95
N VAL A 157 7.81 -21.09 -4.32
CA VAL A 157 7.43 -19.67 -4.23
C VAL A 157 7.45 -19.26 -2.76
N PRO A 158 8.21 -18.22 -2.36
CA PRO A 158 8.26 -17.80 -0.96
C PRO A 158 6.90 -17.29 -0.52
N ARG A 159 6.48 -17.67 0.70
CA ARG A 159 5.25 -17.16 1.31
C ARG A 159 5.63 -16.33 2.52
N TRP A 160 5.44 -15.03 2.39
CA TRP A 160 5.84 -14.08 3.41
C TRP A 160 4.90 -14.10 4.61
N GLU A 161 5.42 -13.57 5.71
CA GLU A 161 4.62 -13.29 6.90
C GLU A 161 3.45 -12.36 6.56
N ARG A 162 2.29 -12.68 7.12
CA ARG A 162 1.07 -11.87 7.02
C ARG A 162 0.44 -11.73 8.38
N ARG A 163 0.24 -10.49 8.82
CA ARG A 163 -0.54 -10.10 9.99
C ARG A 163 -1.45 -8.96 9.60
N ILE A 164 -2.72 -9.03 10.00
CA ILE A 164 -3.70 -7.97 9.74
C ILE A 164 -3.54 -6.86 10.78
N GLU A 165 -3.05 -7.22 11.97
CA GLU A 165 -2.69 -6.28 13.02
C GLU A 165 -1.33 -5.63 12.70
N GLY A 166 -1.26 -4.30 12.73
CA GLY A 166 0.01 -3.58 12.54
C GLY A 166 0.56 -3.59 11.10
N ILE A 167 -0.30 -3.82 10.11
CA ILE A 167 -0.04 -3.87 8.65
C ILE A 167 1.01 -2.84 8.20
N GLU A 168 0.89 -1.58 8.59
CA GLU A 168 1.78 -0.52 8.11
C GLU A 168 3.26 -0.75 8.47
N SER A 169 3.52 -1.31 9.64
CA SER A 169 4.88 -1.53 10.15
C SER A 169 5.60 -2.74 9.54
N VAL A 170 4.84 -3.68 8.96
CA VAL A 170 5.36 -4.97 8.47
C VAL A 170 5.56 -4.97 6.95
N ILE A 171 4.71 -4.26 6.20
CA ILE A 171 4.63 -4.41 4.74
C ILE A 171 5.48 -3.42 3.96
N ALA A 172 5.61 -2.17 4.41
CA ALA A 172 6.31 -1.14 3.64
C ALA A 172 7.81 -1.44 3.42
N PRO A 173 8.60 -1.87 4.42
CA PRO A 173 10.02 -2.15 4.23
C PRO A 173 10.26 -3.31 3.25
N ARG A 174 9.50 -4.40 3.41
CA ARG A 174 9.59 -5.60 2.56
C ARG A 174 9.32 -5.26 1.10
N LEU A 175 8.24 -4.54 0.80
CA LEU A 175 7.89 -4.19 -0.58
C LEU A 175 8.93 -3.33 -1.27
N ILE A 176 9.54 -2.39 -0.54
CA ILE A 176 10.63 -1.56 -1.06
C ILE A 176 11.84 -2.43 -1.39
N ALA A 177 12.21 -3.35 -0.51
CA ALA A 177 13.32 -4.28 -0.75
C ALA A 177 13.03 -5.23 -1.93
N LEU A 178 11.82 -5.76 -2.06
CA LEU A 178 11.39 -6.56 -3.21
C LEU A 178 11.50 -5.79 -4.53
N MET A 179 11.04 -4.54 -4.55
CA MET A 179 11.16 -3.68 -5.74
C MET A 179 12.62 -3.42 -6.11
N LYS A 180 13.49 -3.18 -5.12
CA LYS A 180 14.93 -2.99 -5.35
C LYS A 180 15.62 -4.25 -5.89
N LEU A 181 15.29 -5.42 -5.33
CA LEU A 181 15.79 -6.71 -5.82
C LEU A 181 15.34 -6.95 -7.26
N GLU A 182 14.09 -6.64 -7.56
CA GLU A 182 13.56 -6.73 -8.90
C GLU A 182 14.33 -5.87 -9.90
N HIS A 183 14.73 -4.64 -9.52
CA HIS A 183 15.54 -3.80 -10.40
C HIS A 183 16.87 -4.49 -10.74
N LEU A 184 17.55 -5.09 -9.76
CA LEU A 184 18.81 -5.78 -10.02
C LEU A 184 18.61 -7.01 -10.91
N LEU A 185 17.56 -7.81 -10.70
CA LEU A 185 17.24 -8.97 -11.55
C LEU A 185 16.93 -8.53 -12.99
N GLY A 186 16.22 -7.42 -13.17
CA GLY A 186 15.97 -6.84 -14.50
C GLY A 186 17.26 -6.43 -15.20
N VAL A 187 18.19 -5.76 -14.49
CA VAL A 187 19.48 -5.36 -15.06
C VAL A 187 20.34 -6.56 -15.42
N ARG A 188 20.37 -7.59 -14.57
CA ARG A 188 21.08 -8.84 -14.87
C ARG A 188 20.52 -9.51 -16.12
N THR A 189 19.19 -9.58 -16.25
CA THR A 189 18.50 -10.10 -17.44
C THR A 189 18.94 -9.36 -18.70
N LEU A 190 18.89 -8.01 -18.71
CA LEU A 190 19.32 -7.21 -19.87
C LEU A 190 20.82 -7.36 -20.17
N THR A 191 21.64 -7.45 -19.13
CA THR A 191 23.10 -7.63 -19.27
C THR A 191 23.43 -8.99 -19.89
N ALA A 192 22.74 -10.05 -19.47
CA ALA A 192 22.86 -11.39 -20.04
C ALA A 192 22.43 -11.40 -21.51
N LEU A 193 21.28 -10.78 -21.84
CA LEU A 193 20.82 -10.65 -23.23
C LEU A 193 21.81 -9.90 -24.11
N ARG A 194 22.36 -8.78 -23.62
CA ARG A 194 23.39 -8.01 -24.34
C ARG A 194 24.65 -8.84 -24.64
N ARG A 195 25.02 -9.75 -23.74
CA ARG A 195 26.15 -10.68 -23.90
C ARG A 195 25.82 -11.90 -24.78
N GLY A 196 24.57 -12.05 -25.21
CA GLY A 196 24.08 -13.23 -25.93
C GLY A 196 23.83 -14.45 -25.04
N ASP A 197 23.92 -14.32 -23.72
CA ASP A 197 23.66 -15.40 -22.77
C ASP A 197 22.16 -15.52 -22.48
N ARG A 198 21.45 -16.16 -23.41
CA ARG A 198 20.01 -16.37 -23.31
C ARG A 198 19.65 -17.26 -22.10
N ALA A 199 20.49 -18.22 -21.73
CA ALA A 199 20.19 -19.14 -20.64
C ALA A 199 20.18 -18.41 -19.29
N ALA A 200 21.19 -17.58 -19.02
CA ALA A 200 21.24 -16.75 -17.83
C ALA A 200 20.06 -15.76 -17.78
N ALA A 201 19.76 -15.09 -18.89
CA ALA A 201 18.64 -14.15 -18.97
C ALA A 201 17.29 -14.82 -18.64
N LEU A 202 17.03 -16.01 -19.17
CA LEU A 202 15.80 -16.75 -18.86
C LEU A 202 15.75 -17.24 -17.42
N ARG A 203 16.91 -17.57 -16.82
CA ARG A 203 16.99 -17.98 -15.41
C ARG A 203 16.70 -16.81 -14.47
N ASP A 204 17.28 -15.64 -14.73
CA ASP A 204 17.01 -14.41 -13.97
C ASP A 204 15.52 -13.99 -14.09
N LEU A 205 14.94 -14.12 -15.29
CA LEU A 205 13.53 -13.81 -15.51
C LEU A 205 12.59 -14.82 -14.82
N ARG A 206 12.97 -16.10 -14.68
CA ARG A 206 12.22 -17.05 -13.84
C ARG A 206 12.29 -16.69 -12.36
N ALA A 207 13.45 -16.25 -11.87
CA ALA A 207 13.58 -15.75 -10.50
C ALA A 207 12.68 -14.53 -10.27
N PHE A 208 12.63 -13.61 -11.23
CA PHE A 208 11.70 -12.48 -11.24
C PHE A 208 10.24 -12.96 -11.14
N ASP A 209 9.83 -13.90 -12.00
CA ASP A 209 8.45 -14.43 -12.03
C ASP A 209 8.06 -15.05 -10.69
N ARG A 210 8.99 -15.75 -10.04
CA ARG A 210 8.80 -16.38 -8.73
C ARG A 210 8.69 -15.34 -7.62
N LEU A 211 9.46 -14.26 -7.70
CA LEU A 211 9.34 -13.11 -6.80
C LEU A 211 7.96 -12.44 -6.96
N LEU A 212 7.51 -12.24 -8.20
CA LEU A 212 6.18 -11.70 -8.48
C LEU A 212 5.06 -12.61 -7.98
N ALA A 213 5.21 -13.92 -8.19
CA ALA A 213 4.24 -14.92 -7.73
C ALA A 213 4.13 -14.99 -6.19
N SER A 214 5.16 -14.56 -5.46
CA SER A 214 5.13 -14.51 -3.99
C SER A 214 4.13 -13.51 -3.42
N LEU A 215 3.71 -12.53 -4.23
CA LEU A 215 2.72 -11.51 -3.90
C LEU A 215 1.30 -11.89 -4.37
N ASP A 216 1.17 -13.01 -5.09
CA ASP A 216 -0.14 -13.46 -5.54
C ASP A 216 -0.99 -13.94 -4.36
N GLY A 217 -2.21 -13.43 -4.27
CA GLY A 217 -3.13 -13.77 -3.19
C GLY A 217 -2.82 -13.08 -1.86
N GLU A 218 -1.94 -12.06 -1.86
CA GLU A 218 -1.87 -11.11 -0.75
C GLU A 218 -3.08 -10.16 -0.79
N PRO A 219 -3.76 -9.92 0.34
CA PRO A 219 -4.99 -9.13 0.34
C PRO A 219 -4.77 -7.62 0.31
N LEU A 220 -3.53 -7.16 0.44
CA LEU A 220 -3.22 -5.75 0.61
C LEU A 220 -3.19 -5.04 -0.73
N LEU A 221 -3.79 -3.85 -0.76
CA LEU A 221 -3.84 -3.05 -1.98
C LEU A 221 -2.44 -2.73 -2.51
N ILE A 222 -1.52 -2.38 -1.62
CA ILE A 222 -0.16 -2.02 -2.02
C ILE A 222 0.60 -3.21 -2.63
N ASP A 223 0.39 -4.44 -2.14
CA ASP A 223 0.96 -5.65 -2.76
C ASP A 223 0.39 -5.84 -4.17
N GLN A 224 -0.91 -5.63 -4.36
CA GLN A 224 -1.57 -5.77 -5.66
C GLN A 224 -1.16 -4.69 -6.67
N LEU A 225 -0.95 -3.45 -6.21
CA LEU A 225 -0.39 -2.39 -7.05
C LEU A 225 1.07 -2.68 -7.42
N MET A 226 1.86 -3.24 -6.49
CA MET A 226 3.22 -3.68 -6.77
C MET A 226 3.22 -4.78 -7.84
N VAL A 227 2.36 -5.80 -7.71
CA VAL A 227 2.20 -6.86 -8.72
C VAL A 227 1.93 -6.28 -10.11
N LEU A 228 1.02 -5.32 -10.23
CA LEU A 228 0.73 -4.66 -11.51
C LEU A 228 1.95 -3.89 -12.06
N ALA A 229 2.69 -3.17 -11.20
CA ALA A 229 3.88 -2.44 -11.60
C ALA A 229 4.99 -3.38 -12.10
N LEU A 230 5.24 -4.46 -11.36
CA LEU A 230 6.25 -5.46 -11.68
C LEU A 230 5.86 -6.27 -12.93
N GLU A 231 4.59 -6.63 -13.11
CA GLU A 231 4.11 -7.33 -14.32
C GLU A 231 4.34 -6.47 -15.57
N ARG A 232 4.10 -5.15 -15.51
CA ARG A 232 4.42 -4.24 -16.62
C ARG A 232 5.90 -4.24 -16.96
N ARG A 233 6.77 -4.26 -15.95
CA ARG A 233 8.23 -4.30 -16.16
C ARG A 233 8.67 -5.65 -16.73
N ARG A 234 8.12 -6.75 -16.21
CA ARG A 234 8.29 -8.12 -16.72
C ARG A 234 7.93 -8.24 -18.20
N LEU A 235 6.77 -7.70 -18.60
CA LEU A 235 6.35 -7.69 -20.01
C LEU A 235 7.31 -6.86 -20.88
N ALA A 236 7.81 -5.73 -20.37
CA ALA A 236 8.81 -4.94 -21.07
C ALA A 236 10.15 -5.69 -21.23
N LEU A 237 10.57 -6.46 -20.22
CA LEU A 237 11.73 -7.36 -20.31
C LEU A 237 11.51 -8.49 -21.31
N LEU A 238 10.33 -9.11 -21.32
CA LEU A 238 9.98 -10.16 -22.27
C LEU A 238 10.06 -9.68 -23.73
N ARG A 239 9.66 -8.44 -24.01
CA ARG A 239 9.79 -7.84 -25.35
C ARG A 239 11.23 -7.69 -25.83
N ARG A 240 12.22 -7.76 -24.93
CA ARG A 240 13.65 -7.72 -25.24
C ARG A 240 14.20 -9.09 -25.65
N LEU A 241 13.47 -10.16 -25.40
CA LEU A 241 13.86 -11.49 -25.86
C LEU A 241 13.69 -11.58 -27.38
N PRO A 242 14.68 -12.16 -28.11
CA PRO A 242 14.52 -12.46 -29.54
C PRO A 242 13.33 -13.39 -29.80
N GLU A 243 13.07 -14.29 -28.87
CA GLU A 243 11.96 -15.24 -28.89
C GLU A 243 11.50 -15.50 -27.45
N ILE A 244 10.19 -15.39 -27.23
CA ILE A 244 9.55 -15.51 -25.92
C ILE A 244 9.15 -16.98 -25.69
N PRO A 245 9.72 -17.68 -24.70
CA PRO A 245 9.26 -19.02 -24.36
C PRO A 245 7.81 -19.01 -23.88
N VAL A 246 6.97 -19.90 -24.42
CA VAL A 246 5.53 -20.01 -24.06
C VAL A 246 5.33 -20.18 -22.56
N ALA A 247 6.21 -20.93 -21.89
CA ALA A 247 6.17 -21.13 -20.44
C ALA A 247 6.30 -19.84 -19.61
N LEU A 248 6.84 -18.76 -20.19
CA LEU A 248 6.97 -17.46 -19.54
C LEU A 248 5.81 -16.50 -19.89
N ILE A 249 4.93 -16.88 -20.82
CA ILE A 249 3.75 -16.09 -21.16
C ILE A 249 2.68 -16.32 -20.09
N ARG A 250 2.66 -15.44 -19.09
CA ARG A 250 1.59 -15.39 -18.10
C ARG A 250 0.53 -14.41 -18.56
N ARG A 251 -0.59 -14.93 -19.07
CA ARG A 251 -1.77 -14.10 -19.33
C ARG A 251 -2.55 -13.96 -18.04
N ARG A 252 -2.54 -12.76 -17.45
CA ARG A 252 -3.52 -12.42 -16.41
C ARG A 252 -4.80 -11.96 -17.09
N ASP A 253 -5.90 -12.62 -16.76
CA ASP A 253 -7.23 -12.19 -17.18
C ASP A 253 -7.52 -10.78 -16.61
N PRO A 254 -7.83 -9.78 -17.46
CA PRO A 254 -8.20 -8.44 -17.01
C PRO A 254 -9.36 -8.45 -16.01
N ALA A 255 -10.33 -9.38 -16.13
CA ALA A 255 -11.44 -9.49 -15.18
C ALA A 255 -10.96 -10.00 -13.81
N ALA A 256 -10.06 -10.99 -13.79
CA ALA A 256 -9.40 -11.45 -12.57
C ALA A 256 -8.60 -10.33 -11.90
N LEU A 257 -7.83 -9.54 -12.66
CA LEU A 257 -7.09 -8.39 -12.12
C LEU A 257 -8.01 -7.34 -11.49
N ARG A 258 -9.16 -7.05 -12.11
CA ARG A 258 -10.15 -6.13 -11.54
C ARG A 258 -10.73 -6.66 -10.25
N THR A 259 -11.09 -7.93 -10.22
CA THR A 259 -11.63 -8.60 -9.02
C THR A 259 -10.62 -8.55 -7.88
N MET A 260 -9.36 -8.87 -8.17
CA MET A 260 -8.25 -8.82 -7.22
C MET A 260 -8.03 -7.42 -6.63
N ILE A 261 -8.03 -6.36 -7.46
CA ILE A 261 -7.92 -4.99 -6.98
C ILE A 261 -9.15 -4.59 -6.15
N ASP A 262 -10.36 -4.98 -6.57
CA ASP A 262 -11.58 -4.68 -5.83
C ASP A 262 -11.60 -5.32 -4.45
N GLU A 263 -11.19 -6.59 -4.37
CA GLU A 263 -11.03 -7.31 -3.12
C GLU A 263 -9.99 -6.65 -2.21
N ALA A 264 -8.84 -6.25 -2.76
CA ALA A 264 -7.81 -5.58 -1.99
C ALA A 264 -8.26 -4.20 -1.46
N LEU A 265 -9.05 -3.44 -2.25
CA LEU A 265 -9.64 -2.17 -1.80
C LEU A 265 -10.62 -2.37 -0.65
N ARG A 266 -11.45 -3.42 -0.72
CA ARG A 266 -12.39 -3.76 0.36
C ARG A 266 -11.64 -4.23 1.60
N PHE A 267 -10.61 -5.05 1.44
CA PHE A 267 -9.75 -5.49 2.54
C PHE A 267 -9.08 -4.30 3.22
N GLU A 268 -8.45 -3.40 2.47
CA GLU A 268 -7.78 -2.20 3.00
C GLU A 268 -8.77 -1.36 3.83
N THR A 269 -9.95 -1.10 3.28
CA THR A 269 -11.02 -0.36 3.97
C THR A 269 -11.41 -1.03 5.30
N ALA A 270 -11.52 -2.35 5.30
CA ALA A 270 -11.87 -3.13 6.48
C ALA A 270 -10.73 -3.12 7.52
N SER A 271 -9.47 -3.26 7.08
CA SER A 271 -8.29 -3.21 7.94
C SER A 271 -8.12 -1.86 8.64
N GLN A 272 -8.39 -0.76 7.94
CA GLN A 272 -8.39 0.60 8.51
C GLN A 272 -9.48 0.75 9.58
N ALA A 273 -10.63 0.09 9.40
CA ALA A 273 -11.68 0.05 10.43
C ALA A 273 -11.25 -0.74 11.67
N ILE A 274 -10.47 -1.84 11.53
CA ILE A 274 -9.86 -2.55 12.66
C ILE A 274 -8.92 -1.61 13.43
N LEU A 275 -8.00 -0.95 12.73
CA LEU A 275 -7.04 -0.04 13.34
C LEU A 275 -7.75 1.06 14.14
N ALA A 276 -8.79 1.67 13.54
CA ALA A 276 -9.60 2.69 14.21
C ALA A 276 -10.33 2.15 15.46
N ARG A 277 -10.82 0.90 15.43
CA ARG A 277 -11.46 0.23 16.57
C ARG A 277 -10.46 -0.01 17.70
N ASP A 278 -9.28 -0.50 17.38
CA ASP A 278 -8.28 -0.88 18.37
C ASP A 278 -7.64 0.34 19.01
N LEU A 279 -7.37 1.41 18.24
CA LEU A 279 -7.00 2.73 18.79
C LEU A 279 -8.06 3.27 19.75
N ALA A 280 -9.34 3.07 19.44
CA ALA A 280 -10.44 3.45 20.32
C ALA A 280 -10.52 2.59 21.60
N ARG A 281 -10.03 1.34 21.59
CA ARG A 281 -9.96 0.45 22.76
C ARG A 281 -8.76 0.77 23.65
N VAL A 282 -7.56 0.94 23.07
CA VAL A 282 -6.34 1.32 23.82
C VAL A 282 -6.54 2.65 24.56
N SER A 283 -7.24 3.59 23.92
CA SER A 283 -7.66 4.85 24.57
C SER A 283 -8.55 4.65 25.82
N ARG A 284 -9.28 3.53 25.94
CA ARG A 284 -10.13 3.25 27.11
C ARG A 284 -9.40 2.51 28.23
N SER A 285 -8.34 1.77 27.93
CA SER A 285 -7.74 0.82 28.88
C SER A 285 -6.43 1.29 29.53
N GLY A 286 -5.85 2.43 29.13
CA GLY A 286 -4.53 2.84 29.66
C GLY A 286 -4.22 4.33 29.65
N PHE A 287 -5.22 5.20 29.48
CA PHE A 287 -5.02 6.65 29.42
C PHE A 287 -5.78 7.42 30.52
N GLU A 288 -6.09 6.75 31.63
CA GLU A 288 -6.57 7.42 32.85
C GLU A 288 -5.41 7.99 33.70
N ASP A 289 -4.15 7.65 33.41
CA ASP A 289 -3.00 7.97 34.29
C ASP A 289 -2.06 9.10 33.81
N ARG A 290 -2.31 9.76 32.68
CA ARG A 290 -1.49 10.92 32.26
C ARG A 290 -2.33 12.07 31.69
N LEU A 291 -2.75 12.97 32.60
CA LEU A 291 -2.82 14.45 32.53
C LEU A 291 -2.79 15.17 31.16
N ILE A 292 -3.39 14.64 30.09
CA ILE A 292 -3.59 15.35 28.83
C ILE A 292 -5.08 15.62 28.66
N ASP A 293 -5.47 16.81 29.14
CA ASP A 293 -6.60 17.65 28.73
C ASP A 293 -7.90 16.92 28.28
N PRO A 294 -8.95 16.86 29.13
CA PRO A 294 -10.23 16.22 28.84
C PRO A 294 -10.99 16.85 27.66
N VAL A 295 -10.57 18.02 27.15
CA VAL A 295 -11.16 18.67 25.98
C VAL A 295 -10.48 18.23 24.67
N ARG A 296 -9.17 17.98 24.68
CA ARG A 296 -8.41 17.60 23.46
C ARG A 296 -8.61 16.14 23.07
N PHE A 297 -8.74 15.25 24.04
CA PHE A 297 -8.84 13.80 23.79
C PHE A 297 -10.11 13.35 23.03
N PRO A 298 -11.32 13.85 23.35
CA PRO A 298 -12.49 13.53 22.54
C PRO A 298 -12.40 14.13 21.14
N LEU A 299 -11.79 15.31 20.98
CA LEU A 299 -11.58 15.96 19.68
C LEU A 299 -10.57 15.23 18.80
N THR A 300 -9.43 14.77 19.33
CA THR A 300 -8.46 13.97 18.57
C THR A 300 -8.99 12.59 18.22
N ARG A 301 -9.83 12.00 19.09
CA ARG A 301 -10.53 10.75 18.80
C ARG A 301 -11.61 10.92 17.74
N TRP A 302 -12.37 12.02 17.79
CA TRP A 302 -13.33 12.40 16.75
C TRP A 302 -12.61 12.73 15.44
N TYR A 303 -11.46 13.39 15.51
CA TYR A 303 -10.67 13.80 14.36
C TYR A 303 -9.97 12.60 13.71
N ALA A 304 -9.31 11.72 14.46
CA ALA A 304 -8.72 10.49 13.92
C ALA A 304 -9.80 9.57 13.35
N ARG A 305 -10.94 9.44 14.03
CA ARG A 305 -12.08 8.69 13.52
C ARG A 305 -12.64 9.35 12.27
N MET A 306 -12.87 10.66 12.22
CA MET A 306 -13.31 11.37 11.02
C MET A 306 -12.29 11.30 9.89
N CYS A 307 -11.00 11.47 10.13
CA CYS A 307 -9.98 11.43 9.08
C CYS A 307 -9.84 10.03 8.48
N LEU A 308 -9.82 8.98 9.30
CA LEU A 308 -9.79 7.60 8.82
C LEU A 308 -11.14 7.19 8.20
N TYR A 309 -12.26 7.72 8.70
CA TYR A 309 -13.62 7.43 8.21
C TYR A 309 -13.98 8.17 6.93
N ASP A 310 -13.75 9.48 6.88
CA ASP A 310 -13.86 10.29 5.67
C ASP A 310 -12.84 9.81 4.64
N GLY A 311 -11.66 9.37 5.08
CA GLY A 311 -10.70 8.64 4.26
C GLY A 311 -11.33 7.39 3.62
N ALA A 312 -11.87 6.47 4.43
CA ALA A 312 -12.53 5.26 3.95
C ALA A 312 -13.74 5.53 3.04
N LEU A 313 -14.58 6.53 3.36
CA LEU A 313 -15.74 6.91 2.53
C LEU A 313 -15.35 7.66 1.27
N ALA A 314 -14.36 8.55 1.32
CA ALA A 314 -13.81 9.20 0.13
C ALA A 314 -13.16 8.16 -0.77
N PHE A 315 -12.46 7.19 -0.18
CA PHE A 315 -11.86 6.07 -0.87
C PHE A 315 -12.90 5.18 -1.54
N GLU A 316 -13.98 4.79 -0.84
CA GLU A 316 -15.08 4.01 -1.41
C GLU A 316 -15.80 4.76 -2.55
N ARG A 317 -16.05 6.07 -2.39
CA ARG A 317 -16.59 6.91 -3.47
C ARG A 317 -15.63 6.96 -4.66
N ARG A 318 -14.34 7.11 -4.41
CA ARG A 318 -13.31 7.16 -5.46
C ARG A 318 -13.09 5.79 -6.11
N ARG A 319 -13.21 4.68 -5.38
CA ARG A 319 -13.24 3.31 -5.91
C ARG A 319 -14.34 3.15 -6.94
N ARG A 320 -15.56 3.60 -6.63
CA ARG A 320 -16.69 3.55 -7.58
C ARG A 320 -16.41 4.38 -8.84
N GLN A 321 -15.73 5.52 -8.69
CA GLN A 321 -15.35 6.38 -9.84
C GLN A 321 -14.17 5.82 -10.65
N VAL A 322 -13.14 5.29 -9.99
CA VAL A 322 -11.94 4.71 -10.63
C VAL A 322 -12.27 3.38 -11.27
N GLY A 323 -13.12 2.56 -10.66
CA GLY A 323 -13.67 1.36 -11.27
C GLY A 323 -14.30 1.64 -12.63
N ALA A 324 -14.99 2.79 -12.79
CA ALA A 324 -15.54 3.20 -14.09
C ALA A 324 -14.47 3.71 -15.10
N ARG A 325 -13.37 4.33 -14.64
CA ARG A 325 -12.33 4.93 -15.51
C ARG A 325 -11.18 3.98 -15.87
N ALA A 326 -10.71 3.17 -14.92
CA ALA A 326 -9.66 2.16 -15.14
C ALA A 326 -10.09 1.12 -16.20
N MET A 327 -11.40 0.96 -16.40
CA MET A 327 -11.99 0.17 -17.48
C MET A 327 -11.53 0.62 -18.88
N SER A 328 -11.23 1.90 -19.06
CA SER A 328 -10.82 2.49 -20.35
C SER A 328 -9.31 2.37 -20.58
N CYS A 329 -8.48 2.52 -19.53
CA CYS A 329 -7.02 2.48 -19.67
C CYS A 329 -6.41 1.08 -19.75
N LEU A 330 -7.12 0.05 -19.25
CA LEU A 330 -6.68 -1.35 -19.36
C LEU A 330 -6.98 -1.99 -20.71
N ALA A 331 -7.58 -1.25 -21.66
CA ALA A 331 -7.58 -1.62 -23.08
C ALA A 331 -6.15 -1.44 -23.64
N VAL A 332 -5.24 -2.32 -23.21
CA VAL A 332 -3.89 -2.40 -23.74
C VAL A 332 -4.01 -2.79 -25.21
N ARG A 333 -3.46 -1.94 -26.10
CA ARG A 333 -3.31 -2.23 -27.52
C ARG A 333 -2.58 -3.57 -27.64
N GLU A 334 -3.26 -4.60 -28.14
CA GLU A 334 -2.68 -5.95 -28.27
C GLU A 334 -1.42 -5.86 -29.13
N ASP A 335 -0.28 -6.25 -28.56
CA ASP A 335 0.99 -6.35 -29.26
C ASP A 335 0.94 -7.66 -30.06
N PRO A 336 1.04 -7.63 -31.40
CA PRO A 336 0.88 -8.81 -32.24
C PRO A 336 1.88 -9.92 -31.91
N LYS A 337 3.02 -9.60 -31.29
CA LYS A 337 4.01 -10.60 -30.82
C LYS A 337 3.50 -11.45 -29.65
N LEU A 338 2.53 -10.97 -28.88
CA LEU A 338 1.95 -11.69 -27.74
C LEU A 338 0.67 -12.48 -28.11
N SER A 339 0.20 -12.34 -29.36
CA SER A 339 -1.06 -12.90 -29.85
C SER A 339 -0.91 -14.22 -30.62
N ALA A 340 0.31 -14.69 -30.90
CA ALA A 340 0.52 -15.97 -31.59
C ALA A 340 0.30 -17.16 -30.62
N PRO A 341 -0.40 -18.24 -31.06
CA PRO A 341 -0.71 -19.41 -30.25
C PRO A 341 0.50 -20.29 -29.93
#